data_AF-A0A382Q8F1-F1
#
_entry.id   AF-A0A382Q8F1-F1
#
_cell.length_a   1.000
_cell.length_b   1.000
_cell.length_c   1.000
_cell.angle_alpha   90.00
_cell.angle_beta   90.00
_cell.angle_gamma   90.00
#
_symmetry.space_group_name_H-M   'P 1'
#
loop_
_entity.id
_entity.type
_entity.pdbx_description
1 polymer ?
#
loop_
_entity_poly.entity_id
_entity_poly.type
_entity_poly.pdbx_seq_one_letter_code
_entity_poly.pdbx_strand_id
1 'polypeptide(L)'
;MNVFASSPEGLEKLLAREISDFGGKQIKILKRSVSFKCDLATFYRLHFYSRIAFRFYREISRFPCFDKNSLYKGIQSSFDWMKWLPIDKSFCVQVTGKNFFLRHTHFTALQV
;
A
#
# COMPACT_ATOMS: atom_id res chain seq x y z
N MET A 1 -6.65 -5.23 -9.03
CA MET A 1 -5.76 -5.14 -7.85
C MET A 1 -6.19 -3.98 -6.98
N ASN A 2 -5.95 -4.04 -5.67
CA ASN A 2 -6.22 -2.94 -4.73
C ASN A 2 -5.00 -2.02 -4.64
N VAL A 3 -5.25 -0.72 -4.68
CA VAL A 3 -4.22 0.31 -4.67
C VAL A 3 -4.63 1.46 -3.76
N PHE A 4 -3.64 2.03 -3.08
CA PHE A 4 -3.76 3.26 -2.31
C PHE A 4 -2.87 4.32 -2.93
N ALA A 5 -3.41 5.49 -3.23
CA ALA A 5 -2.64 6.67 -3.62
C ALA A 5 -2.62 7.66 -2.46
N SER A 6 -1.44 8.13 -2.05
CA SER A 6 -1.34 9.21 -1.08
C SER A 6 -1.53 10.56 -1.77
N SER A 7 -2.29 11.45 -1.14
CA SER A 7 -2.65 12.76 -1.66
C SER A 7 -2.17 13.87 -0.71
N PRO A 8 -1.85 15.06 -1.24
CA PRO A 8 -1.86 16.29 -0.46
C PRO A 8 -3.20 16.47 0.24
N GLU A 9 -3.17 17.11 1.40
CA GLU A 9 -4.38 17.44 2.16
C GLU A 9 -5.25 18.40 1.35
N GLY A 10 -6.54 18.09 1.23
CA GLY A 10 -7.52 18.90 0.50
C GLY A 10 -7.65 18.58 -0.99
N LEU A 11 -6.72 17.80 -1.58
CA LEU A 11 -6.75 17.42 -3.00
C LEU A 11 -7.31 16.01 -3.25
N GLU A 12 -7.83 15.33 -2.22
CA GLU A 12 -8.24 13.93 -2.35
C GLU A 12 -9.39 13.75 -3.34
N LYS A 13 -10.30 14.72 -3.43
CA LYS A 13 -11.40 14.71 -4.41
C LYS A 13 -10.91 14.87 -5.85
N LEU A 14 -9.89 15.71 -6.06
CA LEU A 14 -9.29 15.90 -7.38
C LEU A 14 -8.51 14.66 -7.81
N LEU A 15 -7.74 14.06 -6.88
CA LEU A 15 -7.06 12.79 -7.13
C LEU A 15 -8.05 11.66 -7.45
N ALA A 16 -9.17 11.57 -6.72
CA ALA A 16 -10.22 10.59 -7.00
C ALA A 16 -10.82 10.76 -8.40
N ARG A 17 -11.00 12.00 -8.86
CA ARG A 17 -11.47 12.30 -10.22
C ARG A 17 -10.44 11.88 -11.26
N GLU A 18 -9.18 12.24 -11.08
CA GLU A 18 -8.07 11.84 -11.95
C GLU A 18 -8.00 10.30 -12.06
N ILE A 19 -8.09 9.60 -10.93
CA ILE A 19 -8.11 8.12 -10.90
C ILE A 19 -9.30 7.56 -11.67
N SER A 20 -10.48 8.17 -11.55
CA SER A 20 -11.68 7.76 -12.30
C SER A 20 -11.51 7.95 -13.80
N ASP A 21 -10.94 9.08 -14.22
CA ASP A 21 -10.72 9.42 -15.64
C ASP A 21 -9.73 8.44 -16.29
N PHE A 22 -8.73 7.97 -15.53
CA PHE A 22 -7.82 6.90 -15.92
C PHE A 22 -8.37 5.49 -15.67
N GLY A 23 -9.67 5.31 -15.43
CA GLY A 23 -10.31 3.98 -15.39
C GLY A 23 -10.17 3.21 -14.06
N GLY A 24 -9.77 3.89 -12.98
CA GLY A 24 -9.88 3.34 -11.63
C GLY A 24 -11.33 3.10 -11.22
N LYS A 25 -11.57 2.04 -10.45
CA LYS A 25 -12.90 1.60 -10.00
C LYS A 25 -12.95 1.49 -8.48
N GLN A 26 -14.16 1.43 -7.92
CA GLN A 26 -14.38 1.29 -6.46
C GLN A 26 -13.58 2.34 -5.66
N ILE A 27 -13.65 3.58 -6.11
CA ILE A 27 -12.87 4.69 -5.55
C ILE A 27 -13.46 5.09 -4.20
N LYS A 28 -12.62 5.10 -3.17
CA LYS A 28 -12.94 5.53 -1.82
C LYS A 28 -11.96 6.59 -1.37
N ILE A 29 -12.50 7.78 -1.11
CA ILE A 29 -11.74 8.91 -0.58
C ILE A 29 -11.51 8.66 0.92
N LEU A 30 -10.25 8.78 1.34
CA LEU A 30 -9.79 8.67 2.72
C LEU A 30 -9.05 9.97 3.09
N LYS A 31 -8.76 10.18 4.37
CA LYS A 31 -7.96 11.34 4.79
C LYS A 31 -6.55 11.23 4.17
N ARG A 32 -6.12 12.23 3.39
CA ARG A 32 -4.80 12.30 2.73
C ARG A 32 -4.50 11.12 1.78
N SER A 33 -5.52 10.37 1.36
CA SER A 33 -5.33 9.22 0.48
C SER A 33 -6.60 8.83 -0.27
N VAL A 34 -6.43 8.08 -1.36
CA VAL A 34 -7.54 7.52 -2.15
C VAL A 34 -7.28 6.03 -2.36
N SER A 35 -8.23 5.20 -1.95
CA SER A 35 -8.21 3.74 -2.20
C SER A 35 -9.03 3.44 -3.44
N PHE A 36 -8.55 2.55 -4.30
CA PHE A 36 -9.25 2.17 -5.52
C PHE A 36 -8.82 0.79 -6.02
N LYS A 37 -9.54 0.27 -7.01
CA LYS A 37 -9.18 -0.93 -7.77
C LYS A 37 -8.86 -0.58 -9.21
N CYS A 38 -7.81 -1.18 -9.74
CA CYS A 38 -7.42 -1.05 -11.14
C CYS A 38 -6.77 -2.34 -11.66
N ASP A 39 -6.56 -2.42 -12.97
CA ASP A 39 -5.70 -3.41 -13.61
C ASP A 39 -4.25 -2.90 -13.72
N LEU A 40 -3.33 -3.75 -14.19
CA LEU A 40 -1.90 -3.41 -14.21
C LEU A 40 -1.59 -2.28 -15.20
N ALA A 41 -2.27 -2.27 -16.35
CA ALA A 41 -2.10 -1.21 -17.34
C ALA A 41 -2.54 0.15 -16.77
N THR A 42 -3.70 0.22 -16.10
CA THR A 42 -4.15 1.44 -15.43
C THR A 42 -3.21 1.84 -14.29
N PHE A 43 -2.69 0.89 -13.51
CA PHE A 43 -1.75 1.19 -12.42
C PHE A 43 -0.49 1.91 -12.94
N TYR A 44 0.12 1.40 -14.01
CA TYR A 44 1.28 2.06 -14.63
C TYR A 44 0.89 3.37 -15.30
N ARG A 45 -0.25 3.43 -15.99
CA ARG A 45 -0.77 4.68 -16.57
C ARG A 45 -0.91 5.78 -15.51
N LEU A 46 -1.47 5.45 -14.35
CA LEU A 46 -1.57 6.39 -13.23
C LEU A 46 -0.22 6.87 -12.72
N HIS A 47 0.80 6.00 -12.66
CA HIS A 47 2.15 6.42 -12.29
C HIS A 47 2.75 7.43 -13.26
N PHE A 48 2.48 7.26 -14.56
CA PHE A 48 3.02 8.15 -15.59
C PHE A 48 2.28 9.49 -15.69
N TYR A 49 0.95 9.48 -15.51
CA TYR A 49 0.13 10.66 -15.81
C TYR A 49 -0.40 11.40 -14.59
N SER A 50 -0.40 10.80 -13.41
CA SER A 50 -0.92 11.47 -12.20
C SER A 50 -0.07 12.68 -11.85
N ARG A 51 -0.72 13.83 -11.65
CA ARG A 51 -0.06 15.07 -11.23
C ARG A 51 -0.29 15.39 -9.76
N ILE A 52 -1.17 14.64 -9.11
CA ILE A 52 -1.64 14.92 -7.74
C ILE A 52 -1.12 13.87 -6.75
N ALA A 53 -0.98 12.61 -7.16
CA ALA A 53 -0.54 11.56 -6.26
C ALA A 53 0.94 11.72 -5.87
N PHE A 54 1.25 11.60 -4.58
CA PHE A 54 2.64 11.57 -4.11
C PHE A 54 3.27 10.20 -4.26
N ARG A 55 2.53 9.14 -3.92
CA ARG A 55 2.98 7.74 -3.96
C ARG A 55 1.78 6.83 -4.17
N PHE A 56 2.00 5.74 -4.89
CA PHE A 56 1.05 4.66 -5.01
C PHE A 56 1.58 3.42 -4.29
N TYR A 57 0.68 2.73 -3.58
CA TYR A 57 0.95 1.50 -2.86
C TYR A 57 0.02 0.42 -3.40
N ARG A 58 0.59 -0.65 -3.94
CA ARG A 58 -0.16 -1.85 -4.30
C ARG A 58 -0.26 -2.75 -3.08
N GLU A 59 -1.48 -3.16 -2.75
CA GLU A 59 -1.69 -4.17 -1.71
C GLU A 59 -1.22 -5.54 -2.22
N ILE A 60 -0.25 -6.14 -1.53
CA ILE A 60 0.30 -7.47 -1.87
C ILE A 60 -0.31 -8.59 -1.05
N SER A 61 -0.66 -8.33 0.22
CA SER A 61 -1.29 -9.28 1.12
C SER A 61 -2.06 -8.57 2.23
N ARG A 62 -3.06 -9.26 2.78
CA ARG A 62 -3.82 -8.86 3.96
C ARG A 62 -4.11 -10.08 4.80
N PHE A 63 -3.74 -10.03 6.07
CA PHE A 63 -3.93 -11.14 7.01
C PHE A 63 -4.25 -10.59 8.41
N PRO A 64 -4.96 -11.37 9.25
CA PRO A 64 -5.19 -11.01 10.64
C PRO A 64 -3.86 -11.03 11.42
N CYS A 65 -3.64 -10.01 12.24
CA CYS A 65 -2.45 -9.86 13.06
C CYS A 65 -2.83 -9.43 14.47
N PHE A 66 -2.59 -10.30 15.44
CA PHE A 66 -2.96 -10.08 16.86
C PHE A 66 -1.74 -9.77 17.72
N ASP A 67 -0.59 -10.37 17.38
CA ASP A 67 0.63 -10.38 18.16
C ASP A 67 1.86 -10.45 17.23
N LYS A 68 3.06 -10.35 17.82
CA LYS A 68 4.32 -10.41 17.08
C LYS A 68 4.49 -11.71 16.29
N ASN A 69 4.08 -12.85 16.84
CA ASN A 69 4.29 -14.13 16.16
C ASN A 69 3.33 -14.31 14.98
N SER A 70 2.07 -13.86 15.11
CA SER A 70 1.15 -13.84 13.96
C SER A 70 1.59 -12.87 12.87
N LEU A 71 2.21 -11.74 13.22
CA LEU A 71 2.83 -10.84 12.25
C LEU A 71 3.91 -11.57 11.44
N TYR A 72 4.91 -12.12 12.11
CA TYR A 72 6.04 -12.79 11.44
C TYR A 72 5.59 -13.95 10.55
N LYS A 73 4.76 -14.86 11.09
CA LYS A 73 4.23 -16.00 10.34
C LYS A 73 3.32 -15.57 9.18
N GLY A 74 2.49 -14.53 9.40
CA GLY A 74 1.61 -13.99 8.38
C GLY A 74 2.38 -13.40 7.21
N ILE A 75 3.42 -12.62 7.48
CA ILE A 75 4.29 -12.05 6.43
C ILE A 75 4.98 -13.16 5.65
N GLN A 76 5.61 -14.11 6.34
CA GLN A 76 6.35 -15.20 5.71
C GLN A 76 5.47 -16.06 4.77
N SER A 77 4.23 -16.34 5.16
CA SER A 77 3.33 -17.24 4.43
C SER A 77 2.41 -16.55 3.42
N SER A 78 2.16 -15.24 3.57
CA SER A 78 1.17 -14.54 2.75
C SER A 78 1.66 -14.06 1.39
N PHE A 79 2.97 -14.12 1.13
CA PHE A 79 3.56 -13.59 -0.09
C PHE A 79 4.79 -14.40 -0.50
N ASP A 80 4.96 -14.61 -1.81
CA ASP A 80 6.11 -15.31 -2.38
C ASP A 80 7.31 -14.35 -2.48
N TRP A 81 7.99 -14.13 -1.36
CA TRP A 81 9.10 -13.17 -1.26
C TRP A 81 10.24 -13.47 -2.22
N MET A 82 10.60 -14.75 -2.40
CA MET A 82 11.72 -15.16 -3.27
C MET A 82 11.50 -14.76 -4.73
N LYS A 83 10.24 -14.73 -5.19
CA LYS A 83 9.90 -14.28 -6.55
C LYS A 83 10.03 -12.77 -6.75
N TRP A 84 9.74 -11.98 -5.72
CA TRP A 84 9.68 -10.52 -5.82
C TRP A 84 10.95 -9.82 -5.33
N LEU A 85 11.69 -10.46 -4.43
CA LEU A 85 12.92 -9.95 -3.82
C LEU A 85 14.05 -10.98 -3.99
N PRO A 86 14.68 -11.05 -5.18
CA PRO A 86 15.86 -11.87 -5.40
C PRO A 86 17.06 -11.34 -4.62
N ILE A 87 18.10 -12.17 -4.48
CA ILE A 87 19.26 -11.96 -3.59
C ILE A 87 20.03 -10.66 -3.88
N ASP A 88 19.96 -10.18 -5.12
CA ASP A 88 20.67 -9.00 -5.63
C ASP A 88 19.94 -7.68 -5.33
N LYS A 89 18.72 -7.74 -4.80
CA LYS A 89 17.92 -6.54 -4.52
C LYS A 89 17.90 -6.19 -3.04
N SER A 90 18.00 -4.89 -2.77
CA SER A 90 17.73 -4.34 -1.44
C SER A 90 16.26 -3.95 -1.29
N PHE A 91 15.79 -3.95 -0.05
CA PHE A 91 14.47 -3.45 0.30
C PHE A 91 14.54 -2.69 1.63
N CYS A 92 13.51 -1.89 1.86
CA CYS A 92 13.32 -1.18 3.12
C CYS A 92 11.89 -1.39 3.58
N VAL A 93 11.72 -1.63 4.87
CA VAL A 93 10.41 -1.81 5.50
C VAL A 93 10.04 -0.55 6.26
N GLN A 94 8.90 0.04 5.91
CA GLN A 94 8.29 1.11 6.67
C GLN A 94 6.95 0.65 7.24
N VAL A 95 6.85 0.61 8.57
CA VAL A 95 5.61 0.25 9.27
C VAL A 95 4.89 1.51 9.73
N THR A 96 3.60 1.60 9.44
CA THR A 96 2.72 2.64 9.96
C THR A 96 1.55 1.98 10.70
N GLY A 97 1.18 2.53 11.85
CA GLY A 97 0.09 2.02 12.67
C GLY A 97 0.56 1.51 14.03
N LYS A 98 -0.40 1.27 14.92
CA LYS A 98 -0.16 0.80 16.28
C LYS A 98 -1.34 -0.05 16.73
N ASN A 99 -1.03 -1.17 17.39
CA ASN A 99 -2.00 -2.00 18.08
C ASN A 99 -1.55 -2.11 19.55
N PHE A 100 -2.44 -2.57 20.43
CA PHE A 100 -2.15 -2.78 21.85
C PHE A 100 -0.88 -3.61 22.08
N PHE A 101 -0.67 -4.64 21.25
CA PHE A 101 0.51 -5.53 21.27
C PHE A 101 1.68 -5.05 20.39
N LEU A 102 1.47 -4.08 19.50
CA LEU A 102 2.49 -3.54 18.58
C LEU A 102 2.52 -2.01 18.71
N ARG A 103 3.18 -1.53 19.77
CA ARG A 103 3.17 -0.11 20.15
C ARG A 103 4.22 0.75 19.47
N HIS A 104 5.31 0.14 19.01
CA HIS A 104 6.47 0.84 18.43
C HIS A 104 6.70 0.42 16.98
N THR A 105 6.41 1.33 16.05
CA THR A 105 6.56 1.09 14.60
C THR A 105 7.97 0.66 14.20
N HIS A 106 9.00 1.24 14.81
CA HIS A 106 10.40 0.87 14.54
C HIS A 106 10.70 -0.58 14.95
N PHE A 107 10.20 -1.02 16.11
CA PHE A 107 10.39 -2.40 16.56
C PHE A 107 9.57 -3.39 15.74
N THR A 108 8.38 -2.99 15.30
CA THR A 108 7.56 -3.80 14.40
C THR A 108 8.24 -3.96 13.03
N ALA A 109 8.92 -2.92 12.53
CA ALA A 109 9.63 -2.99 11.25
C ALA A 109 10.77 -4.02 11.24
N LEU A 110 11.42 -4.27 12.39
CA LEU A 110 12.46 -5.29 12.53
C LEU A 110 11.90 -6.73 12.60
N GLN A 111 10.59 -6.90 12.68
CA GLN A 111 9.92 -8.20 12.75
C GLN A 111 9.27 -8.62 11.43
N VAL A 112 9.32 -7.72 10.45
CA VAL A 112 8.94 -7.95 9.07
C VAL A 112 10.16 -8.46 8.33
#